data_AF-A0A959IKA4-F1
#
_entry.id   AF-A0A959IKA4-F1
#
_cell.length_a   1.000
_cell.length_b   1.000
_cell.length_c   1.000
_cell.angle_alpha   90.00
_cell.angle_beta   90.00
_cell.angle_gamma   90.00
#
_symmetry.space_group_name_H-M   'P 1'
#
loop_
_entity.id
_entity.type
_entity.pdbx_description
1 polymer ?
#
loop_
_entity_poly.entity_id
_entity_poly.type
_entity_poly.pdbx_seq_one_letter_code
_entity_poly.pdbx_strand_id
1 'polypeptide(L)'
;MLKKQYSKSKPICKVTFTLPQEAVNGGNVVKVLGEFNNWSWKEGLPMKAGKDGFKASVELATGRHYEFRYLVDNETWINDWEADAYYPTPYGVENSVIYIESVEIAVPRAKKEDAPKKAKKATKAAPKKEKPAAKATAKPAAKVAANPDDLKKIEGIGPKIAQLLNEKGIYTFEDLSKAKKATLTAVLADAGSRFKMHDPTTWPKQAKLAAGGEWDKLTKLQDELKGGKVK
;
A
#
# COMPACT_ATOMS: atom_id res chain seq x y z
N MET A 1 0.26 24.03 -4.91
CA MET A 1 -1.10 23.89 -5.48
C MET A 1 -1.24 22.54 -6.18
N LEU A 2 -2.29 21.78 -5.83
CA LEU A 2 -2.55 20.46 -6.40
C LEU A 2 -3.80 20.46 -7.29
N LYS A 3 -3.70 19.88 -8.51
CA LYS A 3 -4.86 19.71 -9.41
C LYS A 3 -5.09 18.23 -9.71
N LYS A 4 -6.28 17.74 -9.37
CA LYS A 4 -6.72 16.34 -9.53
C LYS A 4 -7.63 16.23 -10.76
N GLN A 5 -7.28 15.37 -11.73
CA GLN A 5 -8.10 15.08 -12.91
C GLN A 5 -8.38 13.57 -12.98
N TYR A 6 -9.55 13.16 -12.49
CA TYR A 6 -10.00 11.77 -12.51
C TYR A 6 -10.33 11.27 -13.92
N SER A 7 -9.95 10.02 -14.22
CA SER A 7 -10.34 9.34 -15.46
C SER A 7 -11.78 8.86 -15.40
N LYS A 8 -12.51 9.00 -16.51
CA LYS A 8 -13.89 8.51 -16.66
C LYS A 8 -13.98 6.99 -16.93
N SER A 9 -12.85 6.30 -17.13
CA SER A 9 -12.81 4.92 -17.62
C SER A 9 -11.74 4.03 -16.98
N LYS A 10 -10.90 4.57 -16.10
CA LYS A 10 -9.86 3.83 -15.36
C LYS A 10 -9.81 4.31 -13.91
N PRO A 11 -9.46 3.46 -12.92
CA PRO A 11 -9.32 3.85 -11.51
C PRO A 11 -8.01 4.63 -11.28
N ILE A 12 -7.89 5.75 -11.97
CA ILE A 12 -6.68 6.58 -12.09
C ILE A 12 -7.08 8.05 -12.04
N CYS A 13 -6.32 8.83 -11.27
CA CYS A 13 -6.35 10.29 -11.27
C CYS A 13 -5.02 10.83 -11.78
N LYS A 14 -5.06 11.70 -12.79
CA LYS A 14 -3.90 12.50 -13.17
C LYS A 14 -3.77 13.65 -12.19
N VAL A 15 -2.76 13.57 -11.33
CA VAL A 15 -2.38 14.64 -10.42
C VAL A 15 -1.43 15.58 -11.17
N THR A 16 -1.60 16.88 -10.98
CA THR A 16 -0.65 17.90 -11.41
C THR A 16 -0.20 18.72 -10.21
N PHE A 17 1.08 18.61 -9.90
CA PHE A 17 1.80 19.32 -8.86
C PHE A 17 2.23 20.69 -9.38
N THR A 18 2.10 21.74 -8.56
CA THR A 18 2.56 23.10 -8.87
C THR A 18 3.19 23.74 -7.64
N LEU A 19 4.49 24.04 -7.73
CA LEU A 19 5.28 24.74 -6.70
C LEU A 19 5.62 26.15 -7.21
N PRO A 20 5.17 27.24 -6.55
CA PRO A 20 5.40 28.61 -7.03
C PRO A 20 6.88 29.01 -6.92
N GLN A 21 7.29 30.00 -7.73
CA GLN A 21 8.69 30.42 -7.84
C GLN A 21 9.27 31.00 -6.53
N GLU A 22 8.42 31.57 -5.69
CA GLU A 22 8.78 32.06 -4.35
C GLU A 22 9.21 30.91 -3.41
N ALA A 23 8.56 29.75 -3.50
CA ALA A 23 8.81 28.63 -2.60
C ALA A 23 10.17 27.97 -2.83
N VAL A 24 10.72 28.03 -4.06
CA VAL A 24 12.05 27.46 -4.36
C VAL A 24 13.22 28.34 -3.90
N ASN A 25 12.97 29.56 -3.41
CA ASN A 25 13.98 30.50 -2.91
C ASN A 25 15.22 30.67 -3.84
N GLY A 26 14.98 30.78 -5.14
CA GLY A 26 16.03 30.92 -6.17
C GLY A 26 16.57 29.61 -6.77
N GLY A 27 16.13 28.45 -6.27
CA GLY A 27 16.51 27.14 -6.80
C GLY A 27 15.95 26.83 -8.19
N ASN A 28 16.61 25.92 -8.93
CA ASN A 28 16.45 25.81 -10.39
C ASN A 28 15.99 24.43 -10.89
N VAL A 29 16.28 23.36 -10.14
CA VAL A 29 15.91 21.98 -10.47
C VAL A 29 14.97 21.46 -9.38
N VAL A 30 13.67 21.35 -9.68
CA VAL A 30 12.69 20.77 -8.75
C VAL A 30 12.27 19.37 -9.22
N LYS A 31 12.22 18.43 -8.28
CA LYS A 31 11.66 17.09 -8.48
C LYS A 31 10.51 16.85 -7.48
N VAL A 32 9.52 16.05 -7.88
CA VAL A 32 8.53 15.49 -6.95
C VAL A 32 8.95 14.07 -6.57
N LEU A 33 9.15 13.83 -5.28
CA LEU A 33 9.48 12.53 -4.70
C LEU A 33 8.32 12.09 -3.80
N GLY A 34 7.97 10.81 -3.82
CA GLY A 34 6.88 10.27 -3.01
C GLY A 34 6.76 8.77 -3.16
N GLU A 35 5.70 8.17 -2.59
CA GLU A 35 5.46 6.73 -2.68
C GLU A 35 5.46 6.22 -4.14
N PHE A 36 4.89 6.99 -5.07
CA PHE A 36 4.72 6.62 -6.47
C PHE A 36 6.04 6.49 -7.27
N ASN A 37 7.16 6.98 -6.72
CA ASN A 37 8.51 6.75 -7.25
C ASN A 37 9.49 6.32 -6.15
N ASN A 38 8.99 5.60 -5.13
CA ASN A 38 9.77 5.02 -4.03
C ASN A 38 10.68 6.04 -3.29
N TRP A 39 10.31 7.33 -3.27
CA TRP A 39 11.14 8.43 -2.77
C TRP A 39 12.54 8.53 -3.40
N SER A 40 12.73 7.95 -4.60
CA SER A 40 14.03 7.84 -5.26
C SER A 40 14.49 9.19 -5.83
N TRP A 41 15.71 9.60 -5.50
CA TRP A 41 16.32 10.84 -6.03
C TRP A 41 16.64 10.73 -7.53
N LYS A 42 16.77 9.49 -8.03
CA LYS A 42 17.03 9.15 -9.43
C LYS A 42 15.75 9.00 -10.26
N GLU A 43 14.67 8.52 -9.66
CA GLU A 43 13.34 8.37 -10.29
C GLU A 43 12.39 9.52 -9.91
N GLY A 44 12.91 10.52 -9.19
CA GLY A 44 12.25 11.76 -8.81
C GLY A 44 11.70 12.49 -10.02
N LEU A 45 10.39 12.74 -10.03
CA LEU A 45 9.65 13.26 -11.18
C LEU A 45 10.08 14.71 -11.46
N PRO A 46 10.82 15.01 -12.54
CA PRO A 46 11.33 16.35 -12.79
C PRO A 46 10.19 17.31 -13.14
N MET A 47 10.16 18.47 -12.48
CA MET A 47 9.20 19.53 -12.75
C MET A 47 9.75 20.48 -13.82
N LYS A 48 8.88 20.93 -14.72
CA LYS A 48 9.22 21.94 -15.73
C LYS A 48 8.97 23.33 -15.14
N ALA A 49 9.98 24.20 -15.20
CA ALA A 49 9.83 25.61 -14.89
C ALA A 49 8.86 26.30 -15.86
N GLY A 50 8.22 27.37 -15.41
CA GLY A 50 7.27 28.18 -16.18
C GLY A 50 6.95 29.49 -15.45
N LYS A 51 6.08 30.32 -16.05
CA LYS A 51 5.75 31.65 -15.52
C LYS A 51 5.15 31.62 -14.10
N ASP A 52 4.42 30.55 -13.78
CA ASP A 52 3.74 30.38 -12.48
C ASP A 52 4.53 29.40 -11.57
N GLY A 53 5.86 29.33 -11.73
CA GLY A 53 6.72 28.36 -11.06
C GLY A 53 6.75 26.98 -11.73
N PHE A 54 7.07 25.95 -10.95
CA PHE A 54 7.41 24.60 -11.42
C PHE A 54 6.19 23.68 -11.46
N LYS A 55 6.05 22.90 -12.53
CA LYS A 55 4.91 22.00 -12.74
C LYS A 55 5.31 20.60 -13.21
N ALA A 56 4.65 19.57 -12.67
CA ALA A 56 4.74 18.18 -13.11
C ALA A 56 3.38 17.48 -13.02
N SER A 57 3.18 16.41 -13.79
CA SER A 57 1.99 15.56 -13.67
C SER A 57 2.37 14.09 -13.57
N VAL A 58 1.58 13.32 -12.83
CA VAL A 58 1.70 11.85 -12.72
C VAL A 58 0.29 11.23 -12.69
N GLU A 59 0.16 9.98 -13.12
CA GLU A 59 -1.08 9.20 -12.98
C GLU A 59 -0.99 8.31 -11.74
N LEU A 60 -1.87 8.54 -10.77
CA LEU A 60 -1.98 7.80 -9.51
C LEU A 60 -3.25 6.95 -9.49
N ALA A 61 -3.22 5.80 -8.84
CA ALA A 61 -4.40 4.95 -8.67
C ALA A 61 -5.38 5.57 -7.66
N THR A 62 -6.68 5.41 -7.92
CA THR A 62 -7.76 5.95 -7.07
C THR A 62 -8.06 5.07 -5.85
N GLY A 63 -8.69 5.65 -4.83
CA GLY A 63 -9.11 4.95 -3.61
C GLY A 63 -8.05 4.86 -2.52
N ARG A 64 -7.02 5.70 -2.56
CA ARG A 64 -5.94 5.77 -1.55
C ARG A 64 -5.34 7.16 -1.46
N HIS A 65 -4.55 7.40 -0.42
CA HIS A 65 -3.65 8.55 -0.37
C HIS A 65 -2.25 8.20 -0.91
N TYR A 66 -1.45 9.24 -1.09
CA TYR A 66 -0.02 9.17 -1.34
C TYR A 66 0.71 10.23 -0.53
N GLU A 67 1.83 9.85 0.10
CA GLU A 67 2.78 10.82 0.65
C GLU A 67 3.80 11.27 -0.43
N PHE A 68 4.16 12.56 -0.41
CA PHE A 68 5.13 13.17 -1.32
C PHE A 68 5.79 14.42 -0.70
N ARG A 69 6.90 14.88 -1.28
CA ARG A 69 7.52 16.20 -1.08
C ARG A 69 8.17 16.68 -2.38
N TYR A 70 8.47 17.97 -2.43
CA TYR A 70 9.34 18.55 -3.44
C TYR A 70 10.80 18.52 -2.97
N LEU A 71 11.72 18.23 -3.90
CA LEU A 71 13.16 18.30 -3.69
C LEU A 71 13.74 19.33 -4.66
N VAL A 72 14.26 20.43 -4.13
CA VAL A 72 14.87 21.55 -4.88
C VAL A 72 16.39 21.41 -4.86
N ASP A 73 16.99 21.47 -6.04
CA ASP A 73 18.43 21.33 -6.36
C ASP A 73 19.12 20.09 -5.75
N ASN A 74 18.33 19.09 -5.35
CA ASN A 74 18.73 17.88 -4.63
C ASN A 74 19.14 18.09 -3.16
N GLU A 75 18.83 19.25 -2.58
CA GLU A 75 19.21 19.59 -1.20
C GLU A 75 18.00 19.99 -0.34
N THR A 76 17.15 20.90 -0.83
CA THR A 76 16.09 21.51 -0.03
C THR A 76 14.75 20.79 -0.20
N TRP A 77 14.17 20.33 0.91
CA TRP A 77 12.92 19.55 0.94
C TRP A 77 11.72 20.40 1.32
N ILE A 78 10.74 20.54 0.41
CA ILE A 78 9.61 21.46 0.55
C ILE A 78 8.28 20.70 0.50
N ASN A 79 7.32 21.12 1.33
CA ASN A 79 5.95 20.61 1.31
C ASN A 79 5.05 21.49 0.42
N ASP A 80 4.04 20.90 -0.25
CA ASP A 80 3.02 21.71 -0.92
C ASP A 80 2.13 22.38 0.14
N TRP A 81 2.05 23.71 0.10
CA TRP A 81 1.23 24.49 1.04
C TRP A 81 -0.28 24.20 0.91
N GLU A 82 -0.70 23.66 -0.24
CA GLU A 82 -2.06 23.16 -0.51
C GLU A 82 -2.10 21.62 -0.59
N ALA A 83 -1.27 20.92 0.21
CA ALA A 83 -1.47 19.50 0.46
C ALA A 83 -2.83 19.26 1.14
N ASP A 84 -3.49 18.12 0.86
CA ASP A 84 -4.78 17.82 1.49
C ASP A 84 -4.63 17.56 3.01
N ALA A 85 -3.44 17.12 3.42
CA ALA A 85 -2.99 17.00 4.81
C ALA A 85 -1.45 16.94 4.86
N TYR A 86 -0.89 16.94 6.07
CA TYR A 86 0.50 16.58 6.33
C TYR A 86 0.57 15.32 7.18
N TYR A 87 1.62 14.52 7.01
CA TYR A 87 1.84 13.29 7.78
C TYR A 87 3.20 13.35 8.51
N PRO A 88 3.25 13.21 9.85
CA PRO A 88 4.48 13.31 10.60
C PRO A 88 5.36 12.06 10.44
N THR A 89 6.62 12.25 10.06
CA THR A 89 7.61 11.17 9.99
C THR A 89 8.31 10.96 11.33
N PRO A 90 8.93 9.78 11.57
CA PRO A 90 9.76 9.54 12.76
C PRO A 90 10.98 10.46 12.92
N TYR A 91 11.30 11.27 11.91
CA TYR A 91 12.47 12.16 11.88
C TYR A 91 12.16 13.61 12.28
N GLY A 92 10.97 13.87 12.84
CA GLY A 92 10.59 15.22 13.29
C GLY A 92 10.22 16.19 12.16
N VAL A 93 10.05 15.68 10.93
CA VAL A 93 9.59 16.44 9.75
C VAL A 93 8.33 15.81 9.19
N GLU A 94 7.49 16.58 8.50
CA GLU A 94 6.24 16.11 7.90
C GLU A 94 6.33 15.95 6.39
N ASN A 95 5.60 15.00 5.82
CA ASN A 95 5.40 14.83 4.38
C ASN A 95 4.07 15.47 3.94
N SER A 96 3.97 15.92 2.69
CA SER A 96 2.69 16.32 2.09
C SER A 96 1.88 15.09 1.72
N VAL A 97 0.57 15.13 1.99
CA VAL A 97 -0.38 14.05 1.65
C VAL A 97 -1.29 14.51 0.53
N ILE A 98 -1.57 13.62 -0.42
CA ILE A 98 -2.65 13.78 -1.39
C ILE A 98 -3.62 12.59 -1.34
N TYR A 99 -4.90 12.84 -1.05
CA TYR A 99 -5.98 11.84 -1.13
C TYR A 99 -6.53 11.78 -2.55
N ILE A 100 -6.56 10.59 -3.12
CA ILE A 100 -7.16 10.30 -4.43
C ILE A 100 -8.41 9.46 -4.21
N GLU A 101 -9.58 10.08 -4.36
CA GLU A 101 -10.87 9.46 -4.05
C GLU A 101 -11.17 8.28 -4.98
N SER A 102 -11.91 7.29 -4.48
CA SER A 102 -12.37 6.14 -5.28
C SER A 102 -13.50 6.56 -6.23
N VAL A 103 -13.25 6.50 -7.54
CA VAL A 103 -14.28 6.75 -8.55
C VAL A 103 -15.06 5.46 -8.81
N GLU A 104 -16.38 5.48 -8.62
CA GLU A 104 -17.25 4.36 -9.01
C GLU A 104 -17.39 4.30 -10.54
N ILE A 105 -16.52 3.52 -11.18
CA ILE A 105 -16.55 3.32 -12.63
C ILE A 105 -17.63 2.29 -12.96
N ALA A 106 -18.75 2.77 -13.50
CA ALA A 106 -19.82 1.93 -14.01
C ALA A 106 -19.32 1.08 -15.20
N VAL A 107 -18.89 -0.15 -14.90
CA VAL A 107 -18.32 -1.08 -15.89
C VAL A 107 -19.36 -1.37 -16.99
N PRO A 108 -19.06 -1.13 -18.28
CA PRO A 108 -19.94 -1.51 -19.38
C PRO A 108 -20.21 -3.01 -19.34
N ARG A 109 -21.46 -3.37 -19.06
CA ARG A 109 -21.88 -4.76 -18.85
C ARG A 109 -21.70 -5.56 -20.13
N ALA A 110 -20.69 -6.43 -20.18
CA ALA A 110 -20.49 -7.38 -21.27
C ALA A 110 -21.80 -8.15 -21.55
N LYS A 111 -22.09 -8.41 -22.83
CA LYS A 111 -23.29 -9.17 -23.22
C LYS A 111 -23.25 -10.56 -22.59
N LYS A 112 -24.42 -11.02 -22.13
CA LYS A 112 -24.60 -12.41 -21.70
C LYS A 112 -24.60 -13.32 -22.92
N GLU A 113 -23.99 -14.48 -22.79
CA GLU A 113 -24.44 -15.69 -23.47
C GLU A 113 -25.21 -16.56 -22.45
N ASP A 114 -26.07 -17.45 -22.93
CA ASP A 114 -27.17 -17.96 -22.11
C ASP A 114 -26.86 -19.21 -21.28
N ALA A 115 -27.73 -19.49 -20.30
CA ALA A 115 -27.56 -20.57 -19.34
C ALA A 115 -28.70 -21.59 -19.40
N PRO A 116 -28.46 -22.85 -18.98
CA PRO A 116 -29.51 -23.67 -18.40
C PRO A 116 -29.56 -23.54 -16.86
N LYS A 117 -30.70 -23.08 -16.32
CA LYS A 117 -31.00 -23.12 -14.88
C LYS A 117 -31.91 -24.29 -14.52
N LYS A 118 -31.65 -24.91 -13.36
CA LYS A 118 -32.61 -25.19 -12.25
C LYS A 118 -31.79 -25.75 -11.07
N ALA A 119 -31.74 -25.15 -9.86
CA ALA A 119 -32.80 -24.78 -8.90
C ALA A 119 -33.46 -26.03 -8.27
N LYS A 120 -33.68 -26.17 -6.95
CA LYS A 120 -34.06 -25.20 -5.87
C LYS A 120 -33.29 -25.53 -4.55
N LYS A 121 -32.92 -24.60 -3.64
CA LYS A 121 -33.68 -23.66 -2.75
C LYS A 121 -34.53 -24.40 -1.68
N ALA A 122 -34.57 -24.05 -0.38
CA ALA A 122 -33.71 -23.30 0.58
C ALA A 122 -34.42 -23.23 1.97
N THR A 123 -33.71 -22.99 3.09
CA THR A 123 -34.34 -22.55 4.36
C THR A 123 -33.40 -21.72 5.27
N LYS A 124 -33.98 -20.94 6.20
CA LYS A 124 -33.30 -20.10 7.22
C LYS A 124 -33.54 -20.67 8.63
N ALA A 125 -32.63 -20.44 9.59
CA ALA A 125 -32.95 -19.97 10.96
C ALA A 125 -31.68 -19.72 11.82
N ALA A 126 -31.85 -18.96 12.91
CA ALA A 126 -30.95 -18.74 14.06
C ALA A 126 -31.86 -18.43 15.30
N PRO A 127 -31.41 -18.12 16.54
CA PRO A 127 -30.04 -17.97 17.08
C PRO A 127 -29.79 -18.48 18.56
N LYS A 128 -28.57 -18.23 19.08
CA LYS A 128 -28.22 -17.71 20.45
C LYS A 128 -27.82 -18.63 21.64
N LYS A 129 -26.88 -18.08 22.44
CA LYS A 129 -26.40 -18.36 23.83
C LYS A 129 -25.51 -19.61 24.05
N GLU A 130 -24.31 -19.55 24.67
CA GLU A 130 -23.82 -18.99 25.97
C GLU A 130 -24.16 -19.91 27.17
N LYS A 131 -23.31 -20.17 28.19
CA LYS A 131 -21.92 -19.75 28.60
C LYS A 131 -21.40 -20.83 29.64
N PRO A 132 -20.50 -20.64 30.65
CA PRO A 132 -19.60 -19.52 31.04
C PRO A 132 -18.12 -19.84 31.43
N ALA A 133 -17.22 -18.88 31.13
CA ALA A 133 -16.13 -18.36 32.00
C ALA A 133 -14.97 -19.30 32.45
N ALA A 134 -13.82 -18.83 32.99
CA ALA A 134 -13.26 -17.50 33.29
C ALA A 134 -11.70 -17.61 33.22
N LYS A 135 -10.79 -16.62 33.30
CA LYS A 135 -10.65 -15.15 33.51
C LYS A 135 -9.19 -14.84 33.03
N ALA A 136 -8.66 -13.66 32.70
CA ALA A 136 -9.02 -12.25 32.39
C ALA A 136 -7.75 -11.66 31.67
N THR A 137 -7.56 -10.40 31.26
CA THR A 137 -8.31 -9.12 31.23
C THR A 137 -8.94 -8.91 29.82
N ALA A 138 -9.36 -7.76 29.26
CA ALA A 138 -9.26 -6.28 29.41
C ALA A 138 -7.96 -5.61 28.91
N LYS A 139 -7.99 -4.59 28.04
CA LYS A 139 -9.07 -3.65 27.62
C LYS A 139 -9.00 -3.40 26.09
N PRO A 140 -10.11 -3.13 25.35
CA PRO A 140 -10.05 -2.93 23.90
C PRO A 140 -9.38 -1.62 23.49
N ALA A 141 -8.54 -1.68 22.46
CA ALA A 141 -7.95 -0.54 21.76
C ALA A 141 -8.55 -0.40 20.35
N ALA A 142 -8.40 0.79 19.75
CA ALA A 142 -9.11 1.17 18.53
C ALA A 142 -8.75 0.33 17.29
N LYS A 143 -9.68 0.30 16.34
CA LYS A 143 -9.45 -0.14 14.95
C LYS A 143 -8.56 0.91 14.27
N VAL A 144 -7.24 0.78 14.42
CA VAL A 144 -6.25 1.67 13.81
C VAL A 144 -6.42 1.62 12.28
N ALA A 145 -6.28 2.78 11.62
CA ALA A 145 -6.27 2.84 10.17
C ALA A 145 -5.03 2.10 9.64
N ALA A 146 -5.24 1.11 8.76
CA ALA A 146 -4.18 0.22 8.30
C ALA A 146 -3.29 0.91 7.25
N ASN A 147 -2.27 1.62 7.71
CA ASN A 147 -1.11 1.93 6.88
C ASN A 147 -0.48 0.61 6.39
N PRO A 148 -0.09 0.47 5.11
CA PRO A 148 0.58 -0.73 4.63
C PRO A 148 1.89 -0.98 5.37
N ASP A 149 2.10 -2.20 5.85
CA ASP A 149 3.36 -2.61 6.46
C ASP A 149 4.41 -2.92 5.38
N ASP A 150 5.68 -2.75 5.73
CA ASP A 150 6.76 -3.21 4.87
C ASP A 150 6.93 -4.74 4.93
N LEU A 151 6.12 -5.45 4.15
CA LEU A 151 6.19 -6.91 3.99
C LEU A 151 7.58 -7.40 3.55
N LYS A 152 8.48 -6.54 3.04
CA LYS A 152 9.87 -6.89 2.71
C LYS A 152 10.74 -7.20 3.95
N LYS A 153 10.26 -6.88 5.16
CA LYS A 153 10.89 -7.32 6.43
C LYS A 153 10.70 -8.82 6.72
N ILE A 154 9.89 -9.51 5.92
CA ILE A 154 9.65 -10.95 6.02
C ILE A 154 10.58 -11.67 5.06
N GLU A 155 11.41 -12.58 5.58
CA GLU A 155 12.42 -13.27 4.80
C GLU A 155 11.78 -14.18 3.74
N GLY A 156 12.25 -14.04 2.50
CA GLY A 156 11.67 -14.68 1.31
C GLY A 156 10.69 -13.79 0.54
N ILE A 157 10.17 -12.70 1.14
CA ILE A 157 9.33 -11.70 0.46
C ILE A 157 10.22 -10.61 -0.17
N GLY A 158 10.64 -10.85 -1.41
CA GLY A 158 11.28 -9.82 -2.23
C GLY A 158 10.30 -8.71 -2.67
N PRO A 159 10.78 -7.55 -3.18
CA PRO A 159 9.93 -6.40 -3.53
C PRO A 159 8.76 -6.74 -4.47
N LYS A 160 8.98 -7.60 -5.49
CA LYS A 160 7.90 -8.00 -6.40
C LYS A 160 6.89 -8.96 -5.75
N ILE A 161 7.26 -9.69 -4.70
CA ILE A 161 6.33 -10.53 -3.93
C ILE A 161 5.49 -9.66 -2.99
N ALA A 162 6.08 -8.68 -2.32
CA ALA A 162 5.32 -7.67 -1.56
C ALA A 162 4.28 -6.99 -2.46
N GLN A 163 4.64 -6.60 -3.68
CA GLN A 163 3.69 -6.06 -4.66
C GLN A 163 2.55 -7.07 -4.99
N LEU A 164 2.86 -8.34 -5.22
CA LEU A 164 1.85 -9.37 -5.54
C LEU A 164 0.91 -9.67 -4.37
N LEU A 165 1.36 -9.50 -3.13
CA LEU A 165 0.52 -9.63 -1.93
C LEU A 165 -0.40 -8.40 -1.78
N ASN A 166 0.15 -7.20 -1.99
CA ASN A 166 -0.60 -5.94 -2.05
C ASN A 166 -1.67 -5.95 -3.16
N GLU A 167 -1.37 -6.52 -4.33
CA GLU A 167 -2.32 -6.73 -5.45
C GLU A 167 -3.49 -7.69 -5.09
N LYS A 168 -3.36 -8.46 -4.01
CA LYS A 168 -4.35 -9.42 -3.51
C LYS A 168 -4.96 -9.01 -2.17
N GLY A 169 -4.77 -7.76 -1.75
CA GLY A 169 -5.36 -7.17 -0.54
C GLY A 169 -4.65 -7.50 0.77
N ILE A 170 -3.44 -8.06 0.73
CA ILE A 170 -2.61 -8.31 1.91
C ILE A 170 -1.64 -7.14 2.03
N TYR A 171 -1.93 -6.18 2.92
CA TYR A 171 -1.12 -4.96 3.07
C TYR A 171 -0.37 -4.90 4.41
N THR A 172 -0.89 -5.53 5.46
CA THR A 172 -0.27 -5.51 6.79
C THR A 172 0.40 -6.84 7.15
N PHE A 173 1.30 -6.81 8.13
CA PHE A 173 1.79 -8.02 8.80
C PHE A 173 0.64 -8.79 9.45
N GLU A 174 -0.41 -8.09 9.92
CA GLU A 174 -1.59 -8.74 10.49
C GLU A 174 -2.37 -9.53 9.41
N ASP A 175 -2.56 -8.97 8.21
CA ASP A 175 -3.19 -9.66 7.07
C ASP A 175 -2.36 -10.87 6.62
N LEU A 176 -1.04 -10.70 6.51
CA LEU A 176 -0.12 -11.76 6.10
C LEU A 176 -0.05 -12.88 7.16
N SER A 177 -0.20 -12.56 8.45
CA SER A 177 -0.30 -13.56 9.53
C SER A 177 -1.60 -14.39 9.47
N LYS A 178 -2.68 -13.82 8.90
CA LYS A 178 -3.98 -14.47 8.70
C LYS A 178 -4.04 -15.24 7.36
N ALA A 179 -3.16 -14.92 6.41
CA ALA A 179 -3.12 -15.53 5.10
C ALA A 179 -2.73 -17.01 5.16
N LYS A 180 -3.52 -17.88 4.51
CA LYS A 180 -3.27 -19.32 4.47
C LYS A 180 -2.16 -19.65 3.47
N LYS A 181 -1.29 -20.64 3.79
CA LYS A 181 -0.26 -21.15 2.86
C LYS A 181 -0.81 -21.42 1.46
N ALA A 182 -1.97 -22.09 1.36
CA ALA A 182 -2.62 -22.37 0.07
C ALA A 182 -2.95 -21.11 -0.74
N THR A 183 -3.43 -20.05 -0.09
CA THR A 183 -3.70 -18.75 -0.73
C THR A 183 -2.39 -18.11 -1.21
N LEU A 184 -1.37 -18.05 -0.36
CA LEU A 184 -0.07 -17.49 -0.72
C LEU A 184 0.60 -18.26 -1.88
N THR A 185 0.55 -19.60 -1.84
CA THR A 185 1.04 -20.46 -2.94
C THR A 185 0.27 -20.22 -4.24
N ALA A 186 -1.05 -20.03 -4.19
CA ALA A 186 -1.85 -19.70 -5.37
C ALA A 186 -1.46 -18.33 -5.96
N VAL A 187 -1.20 -17.31 -5.12
CA VAL A 187 -0.74 -15.99 -5.58
C VAL A 187 0.63 -16.07 -6.27
N LEU A 188 1.57 -16.86 -5.75
CA LEU A 188 2.88 -17.07 -6.37
C LEU A 188 2.80 -17.88 -7.67
N ALA A 189 1.85 -18.82 -7.78
CA ALA A 189 1.62 -19.61 -8.99
C ALA A 189 0.97 -18.78 -10.11
N ASP A 190 -0.04 -17.97 -9.77
CA ASP A 190 -0.74 -17.01 -10.63
C ASP A 190 0.24 -15.97 -11.21
N ALA A 191 1.19 -15.50 -10.40
CA ALA A 191 2.28 -14.62 -10.82
C ALA A 191 3.35 -15.28 -11.72
N GLY A 192 3.24 -16.59 -11.99
CA GLY A 192 4.06 -17.31 -12.95
C GLY A 192 5.30 -18.02 -12.38
N SER A 193 5.84 -18.95 -13.18
CA SER A 193 6.84 -19.94 -12.74
C SER A 193 8.11 -19.37 -12.07
N ARG A 194 8.48 -18.11 -12.35
CA ARG A 194 9.62 -17.42 -11.71
C ARG A 194 9.53 -17.36 -10.17
N PHE A 195 8.33 -17.42 -9.60
CA PHE A 195 8.15 -17.33 -8.14
C PHE A 195 8.08 -18.70 -7.44
N LYS A 196 8.03 -19.82 -8.19
CA LYS A 196 7.92 -21.19 -7.64
C LYS A 196 9.09 -21.63 -6.75
N MET A 197 10.22 -20.91 -6.77
CA MET A 197 11.35 -21.20 -5.88
C MET A 197 11.14 -20.67 -4.46
N HIS A 198 10.27 -19.66 -4.27
CA HIS A 198 9.94 -19.09 -2.96
C HIS A 198 8.93 -19.99 -2.23
N ASP A 199 9.08 -20.13 -0.91
CA ASP A 199 8.15 -20.90 -0.09
C ASP A 199 7.42 -19.98 0.91
N PRO A 200 6.09 -19.84 0.80
CA PRO A 200 5.30 -19.01 1.73
C PRO A 200 5.02 -19.68 3.08
N THR A 201 5.55 -20.87 3.38
CA THR A 201 5.28 -21.61 4.63
C THR A 201 5.59 -20.82 5.89
N THR A 202 6.70 -20.05 5.89
CA THR A 202 7.14 -19.32 7.09
C THR A 202 6.55 -17.91 7.18
N TRP A 203 6.04 -17.34 6.08
CA TRP A 203 5.64 -15.93 6.03
C TRP A 203 4.53 -15.58 7.03
N PRO A 204 3.47 -16.40 7.25
CA PRO A 204 2.48 -16.09 8.29
C PRO A 204 3.05 -16.16 9.71
N LYS A 205 4.02 -17.04 9.97
CA LYS A 205 4.70 -17.16 11.29
C LYS A 205 5.58 -15.93 11.56
N GLN A 206 6.39 -15.55 10.55
CA GLN A 206 7.23 -14.35 10.60
C GLN A 206 6.37 -13.07 10.74
N ALA A 207 5.31 -12.95 9.92
CA ALA A 207 4.41 -11.80 9.95
C ALA A 207 3.65 -11.68 11.27
N LYS A 208 3.30 -12.79 11.93
CA LYS A 208 2.73 -12.75 13.28
C LYS A 208 3.68 -12.12 14.30
N LEU A 209 4.99 -12.41 14.22
CA LEU A 209 6.00 -11.79 15.09
C LEU A 209 6.17 -10.30 14.76
N ALA A 210 6.24 -9.94 13.47
CA ALA A 210 6.32 -8.54 13.04
C ALA A 210 5.10 -7.71 13.49
N ALA A 211 3.88 -8.26 13.34
CA ALA A 211 2.63 -7.63 13.82
C ALA A 211 2.57 -7.50 15.35
N GLY A 212 3.22 -8.40 16.09
CA GLY A 212 3.38 -8.32 17.54
C GLY A 212 4.52 -7.40 18.00
N GLY A 213 5.30 -6.81 17.08
CA GLY A 213 6.51 -6.05 17.40
C GLY A 213 7.67 -6.90 17.96
N GLU A 214 7.60 -8.23 17.82
CA GLU A 214 8.53 -9.20 18.41
C GLU A 214 9.82 -9.34 17.58
N TRP A 215 10.44 -8.22 17.21
CA TRP A 215 11.55 -8.15 16.25
C TRP A 215 12.75 -9.03 16.64
N ASP A 216 13.14 -9.09 17.92
CA ASP A 216 14.23 -9.97 18.38
C ASP A 216 13.97 -11.46 18.15
N LYS A 217 12.68 -11.86 18.18
CA LYS A 217 12.26 -13.24 17.89
C LYS A 217 12.10 -13.46 16.39
N LEU A 218 11.79 -12.42 15.61
CA LEU A 218 11.80 -12.48 14.16
C LEU A 218 13.23 -12.67 13.64
N THR A 219 14.21 -11.89 14.13
CA THR A 219 15.62 -12.03 13.76
C THR A 219 16.13 -13.44 14.05
N LYS A 220 15.94 -13.95 15.28
CA LYS A 220 16.32 -15.32 15.65
C LYS A 220 15.65 -16.39 14.80
N LEU A 221 14.37 -16.18 14.44
CA LEU A 221 13.68 -17.08 13.51
C LEU A 221 14.31 -17.01 12.11
N GLN A 222 14.69 -15.83 11.61
CA GLN A 222 15.35 -15.67 10.30
C GLN A 222 16.77 -16.26 10.29
N ASP A 223 17.51 -16.17 11.41
CA ASP A 223 18.81 -16.85 11.57
C ASP A 223 18.71 -18.39 11.48
N GLU A 224 17.57 -18.98 11.87
CA GLU A 224 17.27 -20.41 11.73
C GLU A 224 16.83 -20.81 10.30
N LEU A 225 16.46 -19.85 9.46
CA LEU A 225 15.98 -20.07 8.09
C LEU A 225 17.11 -19.90 7.05
N LYS A 226 16.79 -20.20 5.79
CA LYS A 226 17.63 -19.99 4.61
C LYS A 226 16.77 -19.69 3.38
N GLY A 227 16.57 -18.41 3.08
CA GLY A 227 15.69 -17.93 2.01
C GLY A 227 14.21 -18.09 2.33
N GLY A 228 13.83 -17.96 3.60
CA GLY A 228 12.47 -18.16 4.12
C GLY A 228 12.05 -19.63 4.29
N LYS A 229 12.95 -20.59 4.06
CA LYS A 229 12.77 -22.04 4.31
C LYS A 229 13.52 -22.46 5.57
N VAL A 230 13.03 -23.45 6.29
CA VAL A 230 13.80 -24.08 7.39
C VAL A 230 15.07 -24.72 6.80
N LYS A 231 16.19 -24.59 7.52
CA LYS A 231 17.49 -25.18 7.14
C LYS A 231 17.44 -26.71 7.07
#